data_AF-A0A975RYH7-F1
#
_entry.id   AF-A0A975RYH7-F1
#
_cell.length_a   1.000
_cell.length_b   1.000
_cell.length_c   1.000
_cell.angle_alpha   90.00
_cell.angle_beta   90.00
_cell.angle_gamma   90.00
#
_symmetry.space_group_name_H-M   'P 1'
#
loop_
_entity.id
_entity.type
_entity.pdbx_description
1 polymer ?
#
loop_
_entity_poly.entity_id
_entity_poly.type
_entity_poly.pdbx_seq_one_letter_code
_entity_poly.pdbx_strand_id
1 'polypeptide(L)'
;MASLDHSPAEQIMASEDIHTTVLILSKGLEHDRYAREIETRIGHPAALRKWKNMGQAARSKFGTASIELLKTFPVLVFAVTAHKDAILKSEGHFLKQLGVANCARRETVNEKQYLVFGPLQRVSENNVVAGAELRETANRAIMALFIAHFVRRVQLLLRDVADAGYMNFSFYADKAPGAGGYASLLNLLLQNGNTVGDIKIYSFVESDAAATDLLADNFAGLLRDVTLRPQKWKDFGIEMRPGNGLFYWEKWSASS
;
A
#
# COMPACT_ATOMS: atom_id res chain seq x y z
N MET A 1 -13.77 -4.41 -6.44
CA MET A 1 -12.89 -5.25 -5.60
C MET A 1 -11.47 -4.70 -5.70
N ALA A 2 -10.86 -4.32 -4.58
CA ALA A 2 -9.54 -3.69 -4.58
C ALA A 2 -8.48 -4.69 -4.12
N SER A 3 -7.51 -4.98 -4.97
CA SER A 3 -6.30 -5.71 -4.60
C SER A 3 -5.22 -4.69 -4.27
N LEU A 4 -5.15 -4.28 -3.02
CA LEU A 4 -3.91 -3.74 -2.52
C LEU A 4 -2.89 -4.89 -2.55
N ASP A 5 -1.71 -4.68 -3.11
CA ASP A 5 -0.55 -5.38 -2.53
C ASP A 5 0.46 -4.31 -2.13
N HIS A 6 0.44 -4.13 -0.83
CA HIS A 6 1.57 -3.69 -0.09
C HIS A 6 2.31 -4.95 0.30
N SER A 7 3.63 -4.98 0.13
CA SER A 7 4.46 -5.65 1.11
C SER A 7 4.27 -4.91 2.45
N PRO A 8 3.43 -5.37 3.40
CA PRO A 8 3.15 -4.67 4.65
C PRO A 8 4.06 -5.24 5.77
N ALA A 9 5.15 -5.91 5.39
CA ALA A 9 6.01 -6.61 6.33
C ALA A 9 7.47 -6.22 6.20
N GLU A 10 7.79 -4.98 5.87
CA GLU A 10 9.10 -4.47 6.24
C GLU A 10 8.86 -3.19 7.03
N GLN A 11 9.07 -3.32 8.33
CA GLN A 11 9.30 -2.21 9.23
C GLN A 11 10.22 -1.20 8.53
N ILE A 12 10.29 0.04 9.00
CA ILE A 12 11.42 0.88 8.61
C ILE A 12 12.71 0.18 9.10
N MET A 13 13.31 -0.63 8.23
CA MET A 13 14.48 -1.44 8.52
C MET A 13 15.73 -0.59 8.29
N ALA A 14 16.83 -0.97 8.91
CA ALA A 14 18.11 -0.28 8.66
C ALA A 14 18.62 -0.53 7.23
N SER A 15 18.27 -1.69 6.63
CA SER A 15 18.75 -2.14 5.32
C SER A 15 17.97 -1.57 4.13
N GLU A 16 16.80 -0.98 4.35
CA GLU A 16 15.97 -0.42 3.29
C GLU A 16 15.88 1.10 3.41
N ASP A 17 16.39 1.80 2.40
CA ASP A 17 16.33 3.26 2.34
C ASP A 17 15.11 3.78 1.59
N ILE A 18 14.51 2.96 0.71
CA ILE A 18 13.37 3.35 -0.12
C ILE A 18 12.24 2.34 0.05
N HIS A 19 11.08 2.85 0.43
CA HIS A 19 9.85 2.08 0.57
C HIS A 19 8.89 2.45 -0.55
N THR A 20 8.24 1.43 -1.12
CA THR A 20 7.19 1.62 -2.14
C THR A 20 5.95 0.85 -1.76
N THR A 21 4.84 1.53 -1.94
CA THR A 21 3.48 1.11 -1.64
C THR A 21 2.72 1.03 -2.95
N VAL A 22 1.95 -0.03 -3.20
CA VAL A 22 1.09 -0.13 -4.39
C VAL A 22 -0.33 -0.54 -4.00
N LEU A 23 -1.30 0.08 -4.67
CA LEU A 23 -2.74 -0.11 -4.55
C LEU A 23 -3.28 -0.43 -5.94
N ILE A 24 -3.85 -1.61 -6.15
CA ILE A 24 -4.45 -1.99 -7.45
C ILE A 24 -5.97 -2.15 -7.28
N LEU A 25 -6.75 -1.31 -7.96
CA LEU A 25 -8.21 -1.31 -7.85
C LEU A 25 -8.84 -1.81 -9.14
N SER A 26 -9.94 -2.54 -9.01
CA SER A 26 -10.78 -2.97 -10.13
C SER A 26 -12.24 -3.13 -9.70
N LYS A 27 -13.18 -3.33 -10.62
CA LYS A 27 -14.60 -3.51 -10.25
C LYS A 27 -14.87 -4.93 -9.75
N GLY A 28 -14.26 -5.94 -10.36
CA GLY A 28 -14.31 -7.35 -10.01
C GLY A 28 -12.93 -8.03 -10.09
N LEU A 29 -12.77 -9.00 -10.98
CA LEU A 29 -11.56 -9.82 -11.13
C LEU A 29 -10.63 -9.32 -12.26
N GLU A 30 -10.73 -8.06 -12.65
CA GLU A 30 -9.93 -7.55 -13.78
C GLU A 30 -8.44 -7.49 -13.47
N HIS A 31 -8.06 -7.28 -12.21
CA HIS A 31 -6.67 -7.32 -11.76
C HIS A 31 -6.07 -8.73 -11.85
N ASP A 32 -6.82 -9.80 -11.56
CA ASP A 32 -6.39 -11.20 -11.79
C ASP A 32 -6.11 -11.47 -13.27
N ARG A 33 -7.05 -11.05 -14.12
CA ARG A 33 -6.91 -11.24 -15.58
C ARG A 33 -5.74 -10.43 -16.12
N TYR A 34 -5.55 -9.23 -15.62
CA TYR A 34 -4.43 -8.36 -15.95
C TYR A 34 -3.09 -9.00 -15.52
N ALA A 35 -3.00 -9.58 -14.32
CA ALA A 35 -1.83 -10.31 -13.86
C ALA A 35 -1.50 -11.50 -14.78
N ARG A 36 -2.48 -12.36 -15.10
CA ARG A 36 -2.29 -13.53 -15.98
C ARG A 36 -1.87 -13.15 -17.40
N GLU A 37 -2.39 -12.04 -17.92
CA GLU A 37 -1.99 -11.54 -19.24
C GLU A 37 -0.54 -11.04 -19.22
N ILE A 38 -0.12 -10.37 -18.14
CA ILE A 38 1.29 -10.01 -17.93
C ILE A 38 2.17 -11.26 -17.86
N GLU A 39 1.78 -12.29 -17.10
CA GLU A 39 2.52 -13.55 -17.01
C GLU A 39 2.74 -14.19 -18.39
N THR A 40 1.69 -14.19 -19.20
CA THR A 40 1.73 -14.69 -20.57
C THR A 40 2.76 -13.93 -21.42
N ARG A 41 2.83 -12.59 -21.29
CA ARG A 41 3.79 -11.76 -22.02
C ARG A 41 5.23 -11.87 -21.53
N ILE A 42 5.44 -12.10 -20.24
CA ILE A 42 6.78 -12.37 -19.69
C ILE A 42 7.30 -13.73 -20.26
N GLY A 43 6.40 -14.72 -20.34
CA GLY A 43 6.60 -16.02 -20.97
C GLY A 43 7.20 -17.08 -20.05
N HIS A 44 6.92 -18.35 -20.33
CA HIS A 44 7.47 -19.48 -19.56
C HIS A 44 8.99 -19.62 -19.79
N PRO A 45 9.81 -19.94 -18.75
CA PRO A 45 9.45 -20.33 -17.37
C PRO A 45 9.29 -19.17 -16.37
N ALA A 46 9.16 -17.93 -16.83
CA ALA A 46 9.08 -16.75 -15.97
C ALA A 46 7.63 -16.28 -15.77
N ALA A 47 6.84 -17.05 -15.00
CA ALA A 47 5.62 -16.53 -14.39
C ALA A 47 5.92 -15.32 -13.48
N LEU A 48 4.89 -14.58 -13.06
CA LEU A 48 5.05 -13.58 -12.02
C LEU A 48 5.62 -14.29 -10.80
N ARG A 49 6.63 -13.68 -10.20
CA ARG A 49 7.30 -14.11 -8.99
C ARG A 49 7.83 -12.86 -8.31
N LYS A 50 8.22 -12.98 -7.05
CA LYS A 50 8.74 -11.83 -6.30
C LYS A 50 9.81 -11.09 -7.10
N TRP A 51 9.75 -9.77 -7.18
CA TRP A 51 10.62 -8.91 -7.99
C TRP A 51 12.09 -9.22 -7.77
N LYS A 52 12.48 -9.42 -6.51
CA LYS A 52 13.85 -9.80 -6.12
C LYS A 52 14.35 -11.10 -6.77
N ASN A 53 13.43 -12.01 -7.09
CA ASN A 53 13.70 -13.29 -7.74
C ASN A 53 13.54 -13.25 -9.28
N MET A 54 13.10 -12.12 -9.84
CA MET A 54 13.02 -11.93 -11.30
C MET A 54 14.36 -11.46 -11.88
N GLY A 55 14.80 -12.13 -12.95
CA GLY A 55 15.95 -11.69 -13.74
C GLY A 55 15.67 -10.43 -14.56
N GLN A 56 16.73 -9.73 -14.98
CA GLN A 56 16.63 -8.42 -15.66
C GLN A 56 15.75 -8.45 -16.92
N ALA A 57 15.87 -9.50 -17.76
CA ALA A 57 15.04 -9.64 -18.96
C ALA A 57 13.55 -9.76 -18.63
N ALA A 58 13.19 -10.50 -17.58
CA ALA A 58 11.81 -10.67 -17.15
C ALA A 58 11.25 -9.36 -16.54
N ARG A 59 12.06 -8.62 -15.79
CA ARG A 59 11.71 -7.29 -15.25
C ARG A 59 11.44 -6.27 -16.35
N SER A 60 12.25 -6.26 -17.40
CA SER A 60 12.03 -5.41 -18.57
C SER A 60 10.71 -5.76 -19.27
N LYS A 61 10.46 -7.04 -19.53
CA LYS A 61 9.19 -7.51 -20.09
C LYS A 61 7.99 -7.13 -19.21
N PHE A 62 8.10 -7.26 -17.89
CA PHE A 62 7.06 -6.83 -16.96
C PHE A 62 6.76 -5.34 -17.11
N GLY A 63 7.78 -4.48 -17.12
CA GLY A 63 7.62 -3.04 -17.26
C GLY A 63 6.90 -2.66 -18.56
N THR A 64 7.30 -3.24 -19.70
CA THR A 64 6.64 -2.99 -20.98
C THR A 64 5.22 -3.55 -21.02
N ALA A 65 5.03 -4.82 -20.63
CA ALA A 65 3.73 -5.49 -20.67
C ALA A 65 2.71 -4.82 -19.75
N SER A 66 3.10 -4.46 -18.52
CA SER A 66 2.21 -3.83 -17.54
C SER A 66 1.62 -2.52 -18.07
N ILE A 67 2.45 -1.64 -18.63
CA ILE A 67 2.01 -0.34 -19.18
C ILE A 67 1.16 -0.51 -20.44
N GLU A 68 1.52 -1.43 -21.33
CA GLU A 68 0.72 -1.70 -22.53
C GLU A 68 -0.67 -2.23 -22.18
N LEU A 69 -0.73 -3.18 -21.25
CA LEU A 69 -1.97 -3.84 -20.84
C LEU A 69 -2.84 -2.94 -19.96
N LEU A 70 -2.27 -1.96 -19.22
CA LEU A 70 -3.09 -0.96 -18.51
C LEU A 70 -4.02 -0.19 -19.44
N LYS A 71 -3.70 -0.09 -20.72
CA LYS A 71 -4.56 0.60 -21.70
C LYS A 71 -5.82 -0.20 -22.02
N THR A 72 -5.79 -1.53 -21.84
CA THR A 72 -6.87 -2.44 -22.24
C THR A 72 -7.68 -2.97 -21.06
N PHE A 73 -7.12 -2.97 -19.85
CA PHE A 73 -7.81 -3.42 -18.63
C PHE A 73 -8.30 -2.23 -17.79
N PRO A 74 -9.55 -2.27 -17.26
CA PRO A 74 -10.11 -1.22 -16.41
C PRO A 74 -9.59 -1.38 -14.96
N VAL A 75 -8.27 -1.29 -14.81
CA VAL A 75 -7.54 -1.41 -13.54
C VAL A 75 -6.92 -0.05 -13.22
N LEU A 76 -6.99 0.34 -11.95
CA LEU A 76 -6.34 1.56 -11.44
C LEU A 76 -5.17 1.14 -10.56
N VAL A 77 -3.97 1.62 -10.87
CA VAL A 77 -2.77 1.36 -10.07
C VAL A 77 -2.34 2.68 -9.44
N PHE A 78 -2.36 2.73 -8.11
CA PHE A 78 -1.85 3.85 -7.32
C PHE A 78 -0.58 3.40 -6.63
N ALA A 79 0.43 4.25 -6.59
CA ALA A 79 1.65 3.96 -5.85
C ALA A 79 2.20 5.19 -5.15
N VAL A 80 2.85 4.98 -4.01
CA VAL A 80 3.70 5.98 -3.36
C VAL A 80 5.07 5.39 -3.07
N THR A 81 6.12 6.15 -3.41
CA THR A 81 7.50 5.81 -3.08
C THR A 81 8.10 6.89 -2.19
N ALA A 82 8.80 6.51 -1.13
CA ALA A 82 9.41 7.46 -0.19
C ALA A 82 10.74 6.94 0.34
N HIS A 83 11.67 7.87 0.61
CA HIS A 83 12.83 7.55 1.43
C HIS A 83 12.40 7.32 2.89
N LYS A 84 13.08 6.39 3.56
CA LYS A 84 12.91 6.11 4.99
C LYS A 84 12.93 7.37 5.84
N ASP A 85 13.91 8.25 5.63
CA ASP A 85 14.03 9.49 6.40
C ASP A 85 12.86 10.44 6.17
N ALA A 86 12.31 10.47 4.95
CA ALA A 86 11.14 11.28 4.64
C ALA A 86 9.90 10.75 5.38
N ILE A 87 9.72 9.43 5.43
CA ILE A 87 8.65 8.79 6.20
C ILE A 87 8.79 9.13 7.69
N LEU A 88 9.99 8.93 8.27
CA LEU A 88 10.25 9.19 9.69
C LEU A 88 10.00 10.66 10.07
N LYS A 89 10.49 11.61 9.25
CA LYS A 89 10.29 13.05 9.49
C LYS A 89 8.84 13.50 9.33
N SER A 90 8.01 12.72 8.63
CA SER A 90 6.61 13.05 8.35
C SER A 90 5.63 12.53 9.42
N GLU A 91 6.08 11.90 10.50
CA GLU A 91 5.21 11.34 11.54
C GLU A 91 4.16 12.35 12.05
N GLY A 92 4.61 13.55 12.46
CA GLY A 92 3.69 14.58 12.98
C GLY A 92 2.67 15.04 11.94
N HIS A 93 3.08 15.09 10.66
CA HIS A 93 2.17 15.39 9.56
C HIS A 93 1.11 14.29 9.41
N PHE A 94 1.51 13.02 9.38
CA PHE A 94 0.57 11.90 9.23
C PHE A 94 -0.41 11.82 10.40
N LEU A 95 0.07 12.00 11.64
CA LEU A 95 -0.77 12.03 12.84
C LEU A 95 -1.85 13.12 12.73
N LYS A 96 -1.48 14.31 12.24
CA LYS A 96 -2.40 15.43 12.04
C LYS A 96 -3.42 15.15 10.92
N GLN A 97 -2.96 14.69 9.75
CA GLN A 97 -3.82 14.43 8.59
C GLN A 97 -4.80 13.27 8.84
N LEU A 98 -4.39 12.27 9.62
CA LEU A 98 -5.23 11.14 10.01
C LEU A 98 -6.13 11.46 11.21
N GLY A 99 -6.01 12.65 11.81
CA GLY A 99 -6.84 13.08 12.94
C GLY A 99 -6.58 12.31 14.25
N VAL A 100 -5.37 11.77 14.43
CA VAL A 100 -4.99 10.97 15.60
C VAL A 100 -3.90 11.64 16.47
N ALA A 101 -3.50 12.86 16.13
CA ALA A 101 -2.43 13.58 16.84
C ALA A 101 -2.68 13.71 18.35
N ASN A 102 -3.93 13.93 18.77
CA ASN A 102 -4.28 14.09 20.19
C ASN A 102 -4.41 12.76 20.94
N CYS A 103 -4.42 11.64 20.21
CA CYS A 103 -4.57 10.31 20.77
C CYS A 103 -3.27 9.51 20.66
N ALA A 104 -2.18 10.10 20.16
CA ALA A 104 -0.92 9.41 19.95
C ALA A 104 0.17 10.00 20.85
N ARG A 105 0.96 9.15 21.48
CA ARG A 105 2.10 9.54 22.33
C ARG A 105 3.27 8.58 22.15
N ARG A 106 4.48 9.12 22.31
CA ARG A 106 5.72 8.32 22.30
C ARG A 106 6.01 7.78 23.69
N GLU A 107 6.43 6.53 23.74
CA GLU A 107 6.97 5.89 24.94
C GLU A 107 8.33 5.26 24.65
N THR A 108 9.22 5.29 25.64
CA THR A 108 10.48 4.54 25.60
C THR A 108 10.46 3.51 26.71
N VAL A 109 10.60 2.23 26.36
CA VAL A 109 10.66 1.13 27.32
C VAL A 109 11.83 0.23 26.95
N ASN A 110 12.76 0.04 27.88
CA ASN A 110 14.00 -0.73 27.68
C ASN A 110 14.71 -0.30 26.38
N GLU A 111 14.94 1.01 26.24
CA GLU A 111 15.59 1.65 25.07
C GLU A 111 14.86 1.52 23.74
N LYS A 112 13.74 0.80 23.68
CA LYS A 112 12.89 0.68 22.48
C LYS A 112 11.84 1.78 22.48
N GLN A 113 11.69 2.44 21.34
CA GLN A 113 10.66 3.45 21.12
C GLN A 113 9.37 2.83 20.61
N TYR A 114 8.26 3.28 21.18
CA TYR A 114 6.90 2.88 20.84
C TYR A 114 6.06 4.11 20.55
N LEU A 115 5.04 3.91 19.71
CA LEU A 115 3.90 4.80 19.59
C LEU A 115 2.69 4.13 20.21
N VAL A 116 2.03 4.85 21.11
CA VAL A 116 0.83 4.41 21.83
C VAL A 116 -0.33 5.26 21.37
N PHE A 117 -1.43 4.61 21.01
CA PHE A 117 -2.66 5.21 20.53
C PHE A 117 -3.80 4.97 21.53
N GLY A 118 -4.40 6.02 22.08
CA GLY A 118 -5.53 5.95 22.99
C GLY A 118 -5.87 7.28 23.67
N PRO A 119 -6.95 7.32 24.47
CA PRO A 119 -7.84 6.20 24.77
C PRO A 119 -8.74 5.82 23.58
N LEU A 120 -8.92 4.51 23.36
CA LEU A 120 -9.77 3.94 22.32
C LEU A 120 -10.98 3.22 22.93
N GLN A 121 -12.05 3.10 22.15
CA GLN A 121 -13.16 2.19 22.44
C GLN A 121 -13.00 0.94 21.59
N ARG A 122 -12.82 -0.21 22.25
CA ARG A 122 -12.83 -1.51 21.58
C ARG A 122 -14.23 -2.09 21.68
N VAL A 123 -14.87 -2.28 20.54
CA VAL A 123 -16.17 -2.96 20.45
C VAL A 123 -15.93 -4.41 20.04
N SER A 124 -16.35 -5.36 20.87
CA SER A 124 -16.53 -6.75 20.50
C SER A 124 -18.02 -7.11 20.56
N GLU A 125 -18.40 -8.25 19.99
CA GLU A 125 -19.80 -8.68 19.81
C GLU A 125 -20.68 -8.54 21.07
N ASN A 126 -20.09 -8.58 22.27
CA ASN A 126 -20.81 -8.47 23.54
C ASN A 126 -20.21 -7.47 24.55
N ASN A 127 -19.15 -6.70 24.21
CA ASN A 127 -18.49 -5.82 25.17
C ASN A 127 -17.92 -4.56 24.52
N VAL A 128 -18.13 -3.41 25.17
CA VAL A 128 -17.43 -2.15 24.87
C VAL A 128 -16.40 -1.91 25.95
N VAL A 129 -15.11 -2.03 25.61
CA VAL A 129 -14.01 -1.67 26.50
C VAL A 129 -13.56 -0.26 26.16
N ALA A 130 -13.92 0.71 27.02
CA ALA A 130 -13.46 2.08 26.91
C ALA A 130 -12.08 2.25 27.56
N GLY A 131 -11.24 3.12 27.00
CA GLY A 131 -9.91 3.41 27.55
C GLY A 131 -8.81 2.44 27.12
N ALA A 132 -9.03 1.64 26.08
CA ALA A 132 -8.00 0.75 25.56
C ALA A 132 -6.86 1.57 24.91
N GLU A 133 -5.63 1.07 25.01
CA GLU A 133 -4.49 1.60 24.28
C GLU A 133 -3.98 0.56 23.28
N LEU A 134 -3.61 1.01 22.08
CA LEU A 134 -2.87 0.22 21.10
C LEU A 134 -1.43 0.67 21.11
N ARG A 135 -0.51 -0.27 21.33
CA ARG A 135 0.92 0.00 21.39
C ARG A 135 1.66 -0.77 20.31
N GLU A 136 2.46 -0.06 19.52
CA GLU A 136 3.30 -0.63 18.48
C GLU A 136 4.70 -0.01 18.49
N THR A 137 5.70 -0.71 17.96
CA THR A 137 7.05 -0.13 17.83
C THR A 137 7.01 1.07 16.90
N ALA A 138 7.78 2.12 17.22
CA ALA A 138 7.71 3.40 16.48
C ALA A 138 7.88 3.21 14.97
N ASN A 139 8.86 2.41 14.52
CA ASN A 139 9.09 2.15 13.10
C ASN A 139 7.90 1.48 12.41
N ARG A 140 7.19 0.58 13.09
CA ARG A 140 5.99 -0.07 12.54
C ARG A 140 4.82 0.89 12.52
N ALA A 141 4.60 1.62 13.60
CA ALA A 141 3.52 2.58 13.69
C ALA A 141 3.66 3.73 12.69
N ILE A 142 4.86 4.28 12.49
CA ILE A 142 5.11 5.34 11.49
C ILE A 142 4.87 4.80 10.08
N MET A 143 5.27 3.56 9.77
CA MET A 143 4.93 2.94 8.49
C MET A 143 3.41 2.78 8.33
N ALA A 144 2.69 2.33 9.36
CA ALA A 144 1.22 2.26 9.32
C ALA A 144 0.57 3.62 9.08
N LEU A 145 1.09 4.69 9.71
CA LEU A 145 0.65 6.07 9.47
C LEU A 145 0.87 6.50 8.02
N PHE A 146 2.04 6.21 7.44
CA PHE A 146 2.34 6.52 6.04
C PHE A 146 1.40 5.79 5.07
N ILE A 147 1.19 4.49 5.28
CA ILE A 147 0.28 3.65 4.49
C ILE A 147 -1.15 4.18 4.59
N ALA A 148 -1.64 4.39 5.81
CA ALA A 148 -3.00 4.86 6.05
C ALA A 148 -3.24 6.24 5.42
N HIS A 149 -2.25 7.12 5.52
CA HIS A 149 -2.30 8.43 4.90
C HIS A 149 -2.41 8.33 3.37
N PHE A 150 -1.60 7.50 2.73
CA PHE A 150 -1.68 7.26 1.29
C PHE A 150 -3.04 6.69 0.85
N VAL A 151 -3.52 5.64 1.54
CA VAL A 151 -4.81 5.02 1.23
C VAL A 151 -5.95 6.04 1.35
N ARG A 152 -5.96 6.85 2.41
CA ARG A 152 -6.98 7.90 2.61
C ARG A 152 -6.92 8.96 1.51
N ARG A 153 -5.72 9.35 1.06
CA ARG A 153 -5.58 10.27 -0.08
C ARG A 153 -6.14 9.67 -1.37
N VAL A 154 -5.88 8.39 -1.65
CA VAL A 154 -6.46 7.70 -2.80
C VAL A 154 -7.99 7.63 -2.70
N GLN A 155 -8.54 7.34 -1.52
CA GLN A 155 -10.00 7.37 -1.30
C GLN A 155 -10.60 8.76 -1.58
N LEU A 156 -9.97 9.83 -1.09
CA LEU A 156 -10.43 11.20 -1.33
C LEU A 156 -10.38 11.57 -2.82
N LEU A 157 -9.30 11.19 -3.52
CA LEU A 157 -9.21 11.38 -4.96
C LEU A 157 -10.34 10.65 -5.68
N LEU A 158 -10.59 9.39 -5.32
CA LEU A 158 -11.64 8.58 -5.95
C LEU A 158 -13.05 9.10 -5.67
N ARG A 159 -13.30 9.62 -4.47
CA ARG A 159 -14.55 10.30 -4.14
C ARG A 159 -14.84 11.45 -5.11
N ASP A 160 -13.84 12.26 -5.39
CA ASP A 160 -14.03 13.47 -6.19
C ASP A 160 -14.33 13.16 -7.67
N VAL A 161 -14.08 11.92 -8.12
CA VAL A 161 -14.37 11.43 -9.48
C VAL A 161 -15.46 10.38 -9.57
N ALA A 162 -15.91 9.78 -8.45
CA ALA A 162 -16.86 8.68 -8.45
C ALA A 162 -18.14 9.01 -7.68
N ASP A 163 -19.28 8.55 -8.21
CA ASP A 163 -20.56 8.60 -7.50
C ASP A 163 -20.51 7.78 -6.20
N ALA A 164 -21.24 8.22 -5.17
CA ALA A 164 -21.04 7.78 -3.78
C ALA A 164 -21.11 6.25 -3.52
N GLY A 165 -21.69 5.48 -4.44
CA GLY A 165 -21.76 4.01 -4.37
C GLY A 165 -20.43 3.27 -4.57
N TYR A 166 -19.36 3.94 -5.03
CA TYR A 166 -18.05 3.32 -5.33
C TYR A 166 -17.02 3.41 -4.20
N MET A 167 -17.37 3.96 -3.04
CA MET A 167 -16.38 4.34 -2.02
C MET A 167 -16.13 3.28 -0.93
N ASN A 168 -16.79 2.12 -1.03
CA ASN A 168 -16.50 0.98 -0.18
C ASN A 168 -15.29 0.23 -0.75
N PHE A 169 -14.13 0.42 -0.14
CA PHE A 169 -12.92 -0.29 -0.52
C PHE A 169 -12.71 -1.49 0.39
N SER A 170 -12.52 -2.66 -0.23
CA SER A 170 -12.05 -3.85 0.46
C SER A 170 -10.64 -4.11 -0.04
N PHE A 171 -9.63 -3.89 0.80
CA PHE A 171 -8.22 -4.11 0.46
C PHE A 171 -7.75 -5.43 1.06
N TYR A 172 -6.91 -6.15 0.32
CA TYR A 172 -6.21 -7.30 0.84
C TYR A 172 -4.78 -6.89 1.19
N ALA A 173 -4.26 -7.26 2.35
CA ALA A 173 -2.86 -7.03 2.68
C ALA A 173 -2.17 -8.38 2.82
N ASP A 174 -1.10 -8.61 2.03
CA ASP A 174 -0.32 -9.86 1.98
C ASP A 174 0.12 -10.32 3.39
N LYS A 175 0.25 -9.40 4.36
CA LYS A 175 0.65 -9.69 5.75
C LYS A 175 0.05 -8.78 6.81
N ALA A 176 -1.22 -8.38 6.69
CA ALA A 176 -1.90 -7.90 7.90
C ALA A 176 -2.11 -9.13 8.80
N PRO A 177 -1.49 -9.22 10.00
CA PRO A 177 -1.72 -10.36 10.86
C PRO A 177 -3.22 -10.36 11.20
N GLY A 178 -3.91 -11.43 10.82
CA GLY A 178 -5.36 -11.59 11.02
C GLY A 178 -5.82 -11.44 12.49
N ALA A 179 -4.88 -11.35 13.44
CA ALA A 179 -5.05 -10.74 14.74
C ALA A 179 -3.71 -10.14 15.21
N GLY A 180 -3.69 -8.89 15.69
CA GLY A 180 -2.48 -8.26 16.24
C GLY A 180 -2.56 -6.74 16.36
N GLY A 181 -1.61 -6.14 17.08
CA GLY A 181 -1.57 -4.69 17.31
C GLY A 181 -1.44 -3.88 16.02
N TYR A 182 -0.64 -4.33 15.06
CA TYR A 182 -0.43 -3.64 13.78
C TYR A 182 -1.68 -3.62 12.88
N ALA A 183 -2.38 -4.75 12.76
CA ALA A 183 -3.63 -4.80 12.01
C ALA A 183 -4.73 -3.97 12.69
N SER A 184 -4.78 -4.00 14.03
CA SER A 184 -5.68 -3.16 14.81
C SER A 184 -5.36 -1.67 14.62
N LEU A 185 -4.07 -1.31 14.55
CA LEU A 185 -3.62 0.04 14.26
C LEU A 185 -4.03 0.49 12.86
N LEU A 186 -3.78 -0.31 11.82
CA LEU A 186 -4.21 0.04 10.46
C LEU A 186 -5.73 0.19 10.36
N ASN A 187 -6.50 -0.72 10.97
CA ASN A 187 -7.96 -0.61 11.04
C ASN A 187 -8.38 0.68 11.74
N LEU A 188 -7.78 0.99 12.90
CA LEU A 188 -8.03 2.26 13.58
C LEU A 188 -7.75 3.45 12.67
N LEU A 189 -6.58 3.51 12.01
CA LEU A 189 -6.17 4.65 11.20
C LEU A 189 -7.02 4.83 9.94
N LEU A 190 -7.48 3.74 9.32
CA LEU A 190 -8.30 3.78 8.10
C LEU A 190 -9.79 4.00 8.39
N GLN A 191 -10.30 3.52 9.52
CA GLN A 191 -11.71 3.69 9.91
C GLN A 191 -11.95 4.96 10.73
N ASN A 192 -10.90 5.59 11.27
CA ASN A 192 -11.04 6.83 12.02
C ASN A 192 -11.23 8.04 11.09
N GLY A 193 -12.49 8.51 11.01
CA GLY A 193 -12.84 9.80 10.43
C GLY A 193 -14.18 9.79 9.69
N ASN A 194 -14.66 10.99 9.34
CA ASN A 194 -15.79 11.19 8.42
C ASN A 194 -15.34 10.84 6.98
N THR A 195 -15.03 9.58 6.72
CA THR A 195 -14.83 9.08 5.36
C THR A 195 -16.18 8.73 4.76
N VAL A 196 -16.38 9.08 3.49
CA VAL A 196 -17.57 8.62 2.77
C VAL A 196 -17.25 7.22 2.24
N GLY A 197 -18.01 6.21 2.66
CA GLY A 197 -17.75 4.80 2.39
C GLY A 197 -16.82 4.12 3.41
N ASP A 198 -16.92 2.79 3.47
CA ASP A 198 -16.19 1.93 4.40
C ASP A 198 -14.87 1.44 3.78
N ILE A 199 -13.77 1.54 4.54
CA ILE A 199 -12.54 0.80 4.24
C ILE A 199 -12.52 -0.48 5.07
N LYS A 200 -12.60 -1.63 4.38
CA LYS A 200 -12.41 -2.96 4.96
C LYS A 200 -11.02 -3.47 4.59
N ILE A 201 -10.26 -3.88 5.59
CA ILE A 201 -8.98 -4.56 5.39
C ILE A 201 -9.22 -6.06 5.59
N TYR A 202 -8.88 -6.82 4.57
CA TYR A 202 -8.80 -8.28 4.59
C TYR A 202 -7.32 -8.68 4.53
N SER A 203 -7.00 -9.86 5.04
CA SER A 203 -5.65 -10.44 4.97
C SER A 203 -5.74 -11.80 4.31
N PHE A 204 -4.82 -12.12 3.40
CA PHE A 204 -4.66 -13.49 2.92
C PHE A 204 -3.97 -14.33 4.00
N VAL A 205 -4.45 -15.56 4.19
CA VAL A 205 -3.78 -16.58 5.02
C VAL A 205 -2.74 -17.34 4.17
N GLU A 206 -2.85 -17.27 2.84
CA GLU A 206 -1.98 -17.97 1.90
C GLU A 206 -0.97 -16.99 1.29
N SER A 207 0.21 -16.95 1.90
CA SER A 207 1.35 -16.12 1.50
C SER A 207 2.00 -16.61 0.21
N ASP A 208 2.45 -15.67 -0.63
CA ASP A 208 3.50 -15.80 -1.64
C ASP A 208 3.16 -16.39 -3.03
N ALA A 209 1.94 -16.84 -3.31
CA ALA A 209 1.58 -17.48 -4.59
C ALA A 209 0.43 -16.84 -5.37
N ALA A 210 -0.32 -15.90 -4.79
CA ALA A 210 -1.41 -15.25 -5.51
C ALA A 210 -0.86 -14.31 -6.60
N ALA A 211 -1.36 -14.45 -7.84
CA ALA A 211 -0.92 -13.64 -8.97
C ALA A 211 -1.12 -12.12 -8.73
N THR A 212 -2.10 -11.77 -7.90
CA THR A 212 -2.42 -10.39 -7.48
C THR A 212 -1.37 -9.78 -6.57
N ASP A 213 -0.88 -10.57 -5.61
CA ASP A 213 0.16 -10.15 -4.68
C ASP A 213 1.48 -10.03 -5.44
N LEU A 214 1.77 -11.00 -6.31
CA LEU A 214 2.95 -10.92 -7.17
C LEU A 214 2.86 -9.73 -8.13
N LEU A 215 1.67 -9.36 -8.61
CA LEU A 215 1.50 -8.20 -9.47
C LEU A 215 1.92 -6.90 -8.78
N ALA A 216 1.45 -6.64 -7.55
CA ALA A 216 1.81 -5.38 -6.91
C ALA A 216 3.24 -5.37 -6.33
N ASP A 217 3.79 -6.51 -5.91
CA ASP A 217 5.22 -6.64 -5.55
C ASP A 217 6.10 -6.29 -6.75
N ASN A 218 5.70 -6.72 -7.95
CA ASN A 218 6.39 -6.38 -9.18
C ASN A 218 6.27 -4.88 -9.54
N PHE A 219 5.11 -4.25 -9.34
CA PHE A 219 5.00 -2.79 -9.48
C PHE A 219 5.86 -2.05 -8.44
N ALA A 220 5.85 -2.48 -7.18
CA ALA A 220 6.63 -1.87 -6.12
C ALA A 220 8.13 -1.96 -6.44
N GLY A 221 8.58 -3.12 -6.91
CA GLY A 221 9.94 -3.36 -7.37
C GLY A 221 10.33 -2.50 -8.57
N LEU A 222 9.45 -2.41 -9.59
CA LEU A 222 9.65 -1.56 -10.76
C LEU A 222 9.85 -0.09 -10.36
N LEU A 223 8.95 0.44 -9.53
CA LEU A 223 8.97 1.86 -9.14
C LEU A 223 10.14 2.19 -8.21
N ARG A 224 10.53 1.26 -7.34
CA ARG A 224 11.76 1.36 -6.56
C ARG A 224 12.99 1.44 -7.47
N ASP A 225 13.08 0.55 -8.46
CA ASP A 225 14.17 0.54 -9.44
C ASP A 225 14.25 1.85 -10.24
N VAL A 226 13.11 2.38 -10.66
CA VAL A 226 13.01 3.68 -11.35
C VAL A 226 13.39 4.83 -10.42
N THR A 227 13.02 4.78 -9.15
CA THR A 227 13.39 5.83 -8.18
C THR A 227 14.90 5.88 -8.00
N LEU A 228 15.54 4.73 -7.85
CA LEU A 228 16.99 4.62 -7.72
C LEU A 228 17.73 5.00 -9.01
N ARG A 229 17.13 4.70 -10.17
CA ARG A 229 17.72 4.91 -11.48
C ARG A 229 16.67 5.47 -12.45
N PRO A 230 16.42 6.79 -12.43
CA PRO A 230 15.35 7.41 -13.23
C PRO A 230 15.45 7.13 -14.73
N GLN A 231 16.67 6.94 -15.24
CA GLN A 231 16.87 6.59 -16.65
C GLN A 231 16.10 5.31 -17.03
N LYS A 232 15.97 4.33 -16.11
CA LYS A 232 15.35 3.03 -16.38
C LYS A 232 13.91 3.18 -16.89
N TRP A 233 13.25 4.29 -16.60
CA TRP A 233 11.95 4.63 -17.17
C TRP A 233 11.94 4.59 -18.71
N LYS A 234 13.03 5.02 -19.34
CA LYS A 234 13.22 4.98 -20.80
C LYS A 234 13.51 3.57 -21.30
N ASP A 235 14.27 2.78 -20.54
CA ASP A 235 14.57 1.37 -20.86
C ASP A 235 13.31 0.49 -20.90
N PHE A 236 12.23 0.91 -20.23
CA PHE A 236 10.95 0.20 -20.24
C PHE A 236 10.00 0.64 -21.38
N GLY A 237 10.38 1.64 -22.20
CA GLY A 237 9.58 2.11 -23.34
C GLY A 237 8.27 2.80 -22.96
N ILE A 238 8.19 3.39 -21.77
CA ILE A 238 6.95 3.86 -21.15
C ILE A 238 6.60 5.29 -21.62
N GLU A 239 5.76 5.41 -22.66
CA GLU A 239 4.94 6.61 -22.90
C GLU A 239 3.55 6.41 -22.29
N MET A 240 3.27 7.11 -21.18
CA MET A 240 1.94 7.19 -20.58
C MET A 240 1.01 7.96 -21.53
N ARG A 241 0.22 7.23 -22.33
CA ARG A 241 -0.85 7.78 -23.18
C ARG A 241 -2.21 7.49 -22.53
N PRO A 242 -3.25 8.30 -22.76
CA PRO A 242 -4.59 8.04 -22.23
C PRO A 242 -5.10 6.64 -22.63
N GLY A 243 -5.67 5.90 -21.68
CA GLY A 243 -6.21 4.54 -21.87
C GLY A 243 -7.29 4.22 -20.82
N ASN A 244 -7.84 3.00 -20.84
CA ASN A 244 -8.95 2.61 -19.94
C ASN A 244 -8.53 2.39 -18.48
N GLY A 245 -7.25 2.11 -18.23
CA GLY A 245 -6.65 2.05 -16.89
C GLY A 245 -5.85 3.32 -16.57
N LEU A 246 -5.66 3.56 -15.27
CA LEU A 246 -4.91 4.71 -14.75
C LEU A 246 -3.71 4.20 -13.96
N PHE A 247 -2.54 4.81 -14.16
CA PHE A 247 -1.39 4.64 -13.29
C PHE A 247 -1.06 5.99 -12.63
N TYR A 248 -1.21 6.06 -11.32
CA TYR A 248 -0.86 7.23 -10.51
C TYR A 248 0.31 6.88 -9.60
N TRP A 249 1.37 7.67 -9.67
CA TRP A 249 2.55 7.47 -8.82
C TRP A 249 3.01 8.78 -8.21
N GLU A 250 3.07 8.82 -6.88
CA GLU A 250 3.66 9.92 -6.13
C GLU A 250 5.01 9.54 -5.51
N LYS A 251 5.94 10.50 -5.54
CA LYS A 251 7.17 10.43 -4.76
C LYS A 251 7.01 11.33 -3.55
N TRP A 252 7.00 10.75 -2.35
CA TRP A 252 6.82 11.49 -1.11
C TRP A 252 8.14 12.09 -0.63
N SER A 253 8.13 13.39 -0.36
CA SER A 253 9.17 14.10 0.38
C SER A 253 8.58 14.66 1.67
N ALA A 254 9.40 14.79 2.72
CA ALA A 254 8.96 15.38 3.97
C ALA A 254 8.40 16.79 3.73
N SER A 255 7.24 17.09 4.31
CA SER A 255 6.68 18.45 4.32
C SER A 255 7.52 19.28 5.30
N SER A 256 8.03 20.42 4.85
CA SER A 256 8.64 21.45 5.71
C SER A 256 7.62 22.11 6.61
#